data_AF-A0A7V5C6L2-F1
#
_entry.id   AF-A0A7V5C6L2-F1
#
_cell.length_a   1.000
_cell.length_b   1.000
_cell.length_c   1.000
_cell.angle_alpha   90.00
_cell.angle_beta   90.00
_cell.angle_gamma   90.00
#
_symmetry.space_group_name_H-M   'P 1'
#
loop_
_entity.id
_entity.type
_entity.pdbx_description
1 polymer ?
#
loop_
_entity_poly.entity_id
_entity_poly.type
_entity_poly.pdbx_seq_one_letter_code
_entity_poly.pdbx_strand_id
1 'polypeptide(L)'
;MTPAVLFKKTEAGKKTVYPESDGKPMADNTEQYEWIVLIKENLETMFADSPDVFVAADLLWYPVKEDTNISAAPDVMVAFGRPKGKRGSYIQH
;
A
#
# COMPACT_ATOMS: atom_id res chain seq x y z
N MET A 1 -14.04 -36.71 -19.64
CA MET A 1 -14.40 -35.75 -18.58
C MET A 1 -13.58 -34.50 -18.81
N THR A 2 -14.20 -33.43 -19.30
CA THR A 2 -13.55 -32.14 -19.55
C THR A 2 -13.77 -31.28 -18.30
N PRO A 3 -12.75 -30.67 -17.69
CA PRO A 3 -12.99 -29.77 -16.58
C PRO A 3 -13.57 -28.46 -17.13
N ALA A 4 -14.69 -28.04 -16.56
CA ALA A 4 -15.25 -26.72 -16.81
C ALA A 4 -14.31 -25.68 -16.19
N VAL A 5 -13.62 -24.92 -17.05
CA VAL A 5 -12.94 -23.70 -16.64
C VAL A 5 -14.03 -22.69 -16.31
N LEU A 6 -14.22 -22.42 -15.02
CA LEU A 6 -15.14 -21.40 -14.53
C LEU A 6 -14.56 -20.02 -14.85
N PHE A 7 -14.88 -19.49 -16.03
CA PHE A 7 -14.65 -18.09 -16.35
C PHE A 7 -15.52 -17.23 -15.42
N LYS A 8 -14.88 -16.54 -14.46
CA LYS A 8 -15.55 -15.46 -13.73
C LYS A 8 -15.86 -14.34 -14.73
N LYS A 9 -17.15 -14.06 -14.87
CA LYS A 9 -17.70 -12.96 -15.68
C LYS A 9 -17.17 -11.63 -15.14
N THR A 10 -16.41 -10.88 -15.93
CA THR A 10 -15.97 -9.52 -15.61
C THR A 10 -17.15 -8.57 -15.79
N GLU A 11 -17.61 -7.98 -14.69
CA GLU A 11 -18.58 -6.89 -14.72
C GLU A 11 -17.85 -5.59 -15.12
N ALA A 12 -17.97 -5.21 -16.38
CA ALA A 12 -17.48 -3.93 -16.87
C ALA A 12 -18.29 -2.79 -16.22
N GLY A 13 -17.61 -1.94 -15.43
CA GLY A 13 -18.17 -0.65 -14.98
C GLY A 13 -18.18 -0.40 -13.47
N LYS A 14 -17.80 -1.36 -12.62
CA LYS A 14 -17.69 -1.12 -11.18
C LYS A 14 -16.27 -0.68 -10.81
N LYS A 15 -16.11 0.56 -10.34
CA LYS A 15 -14.83 1.04 -9.80
C LYS A 15 -14.47 0.20 -8.58
N THR A 16 -13.36 -0.53 -8.65
CA THR A 16 -12.82 -1.26 -7.50
C THR A 16 -12.47 -0.25 -6.40
N VAL A 17 -13.05 -0.46 -5.22
CA VAL A 17 -12.73 0.31 -4.02
C VAL A 17 -11.61 -0.42 -3.31
N TYR A 18 -10.48 0.25 -3.12
CA TYR A 18 -9.35 -0.29 -2.36
C TYR A 18 -9.50 0.16 -0.90
N PRO A 19 -9.63 -0.76 0.05
CA PRO A 19 -9.69 -0.42 1.47
C PRO A 19 -8.46 0.36 1.95
N GLU A 20 -8.67 1.24 2.92
CA GLU A 20 -7.62 2.07 3.54
C GLU A 20 -7.11 1.48 4.87
N SER A 21 -7.77 0.44 5.39
CA SER A 21 -7.39 -0.26 6.62
C SER A 21 -7.76 -1.74 6.54
N ASP A 22 -6.96 -2.59 7.17
CA ASP A 22 -7.24 -4.02 7.35
C ASP A 22 -7.80 -4.33 8.76
N GLY A 23 -8.05 -3.30 9.57
CA GLY A 23 -8.54 -3.41 10.94
C GLY A 23 -7.50 -3.81 11.98
N LYS A 24 -6.21 -3.93 11.61
CA LYS A 24 -5.12 -4.24 12.54
C LYS A 24 -4.50 -2.96 13.12
N PRO A 25 -3.84 -3.06 14.29
CA PRO A 25 -3.03 -1.96 14.79
C PRO A 25 -1.80 -1.73 13.90
N MET A 26 -1.32 -0.49 13.88
CA MET A 26 -0.12 -0.10 13.14
C MET A 26 1.19 -0.70 13.69
N ALA A 27 1.23 -0.97 14.99
CA ALA A 27 2.38 -1.56 15.65
C ALA A 27 1.91 -2.45 16.81
N ASP A 28 2.67 -3.50 17.09
CA ASP A 28 2.40 -4.45 18.17
C ASP A 28 2.82 -3.90 19.55
N ASN A 29 3.80 -3.00 19.58
CA ASN A 29 4.33 -2.40 20.82
C ASN A 29 4.98 -1.02 20.59
N THR A 30 5.34 -0.35 21.69
CA THR A 30 5.90 1.01 21.67
C THR A 30 7.28 1.09 21.01
N GLU A 31 8.13 0.07 21.20
CA GLU A 31 9.47 0.04 20.61
C GLU A 31 9.40 -0.11 19.08
N GLN A 32 8.53 -1.00 18.57
CA GLN A 32 8.29 -1.13 17.13
C GLN A 32 7.78 0.18 16.54
N TYR A 33 6.84 0.84 17.21
CA TYR A 33 6.34 2.15 16.79
C TYR A 33 7.48 3.19 16.68
N GLU A 34 8.34 3.27 17.69
CA GLU A 34 9.49 4.17 17.69
C GLU A 34 10.42 3.91 16.49
N TRP A 35 10.70 2.64 16.18
CA TRP A 35 11.51 2.27 15.02
C TRP A 35 10.85 2.61 13.69
N ILE A 36 9.54 2.36 13.54
CA ILE A 36 8.78 2.70 12.32
C ILE A 36 8.87 4.21 12.06
N VAL A 37 8.59 5.02 13.09
CA VAL A 37 8.64 6.49 12.98
C VAL A 37 10.06 6.94 12.66
N LEU A 38 11.07 6.42 13.38
CA LEU A 38 12.45 6.80 13.15
C LEU A 38 12.87 6.53 11.71
N ILE A 39 12.62 5.33 11.19
CA ILE A 39 13.01 4.95 9.83
C ILE A 39 12.25 5.78 8.80
N LYS A 40 10.93 5.90 8.94
CA LYS A 40 10.09 6.65 8.01
C LYS A 40 10.51 8.12 7.93
N GLU A 41 10.71 8.79 9.06
CA GLU A 41 11.03 10.23 9.07
C GLU A 41 12.46 10.51 8.58
N ASN A 42 13.41 9.62 8.84
CA ASN A 42 14.75 9.73 8.26
C ASN A 42 14.74 9.53 6.75
N LEU A 43 13.96 8.59 6.23
CA LEU A 43 13.78 8.41 4.77
C LEU A 43 13.06 9.60 4.14
N GLU A 44 12.03 10.15 4.81
CA GLU A 44 11.35 11.36 4.36
C GLU A 44 12.34 12.54 4.25
N THR A 45 13.21 12.69 5.24
CA THR A 45 14.28 13.70 5.25
C THR A 45 15.31 13.45 4.15
N MET A 46 15.75 12.20 3.97
CA MET A 46 16.70 11.81 2.92
C MET A 46 16.17 12.14 1.51
N PHE A 47 14.86 12.02 1.30
CA PHE A 47 14.19 12.31 0.03
C PHE A 47 13.41 13.63 0.03
N ALA A 48 13.80 14.61 0.86
CA ALA A 48 13.10 15.88 0.98
C ALA A 48 13.04 16.63 -0.37
N ASP A 49 14.18 16.67 -1.09
CA ASP A 49 14.32 17.37 -2.38
C ASP A 49 13.89 16.51 -3.59
N SER A 50 13.33 15.32 -3.35
CA SER A 50 12.85 14.40 -4.38
C SER A 50 11.31 14.37 -4.38
N PRO A 51 10.63 15.29 -5.10
CA PRO A 51 9.17 15.39 -5.06
C PRO A 51 8.46 14.13 -5.58
N ASP A 52 9.13 13.36 -6.44
CA ASP A 52 8.66 12.10 -7.04
C ASP A 52 9.05 10.85 -6.23
N VAL A 53 9.43 11.01 -4.96
CA VAL A 53 9.67 9.90 -4.03
C VAL A 53 8.67 9.98 -2.88
N PHE A 54 7.81 8.96 -2.79
CA PHE A 54 6.81 8.80 -1.76
C PHE A 54 7.31 7.84 -0.68
N VAL A 55 7.35 8.29 0.57
CA VAL A 55 7.68 7.46 1.74
C VAL A 55 6.42 7.31 2.59
N ALA A 56 6.12 6.10 3.03
CA ALA A 56 5.00 5.82 3.92
C ALA A 56 5.37 4.73 4.93
N ALA A 57 4.61 4.67 6.01
CA ALA A 57 4.67 3.63 7.01
C ALA A 57 3.27 3.06 7.22
N ASP A 58 3.18 1.75 7.46
CA ASP A 58 1.92 1.02 7.72
C ASP A 58 0.77 1.42 6.77
N LEU A 59 1.10 1.52 5.48
CA LEU A 59 0.14 1.88 4.44
C LEU A 59 -0.18 0.65 3.61
N LEU A 60 -1.47 0.35 3.41
CA LEU A 60 -1.87 -0.76 2.54
C LEU A 60 -1.40 -0.53 1.10
N TRP A 61 -0.56 -1.43 0.62
CA TRP A 61 -0.06 -1.52 -0.74
C TRP A 61 -0.81 -2.60 -1.52
N TYR A 62 -1.40 -2.21 -2.66
CA TYR A 62 -2.07 -3.08 -3.62
C TYR A 62 -1.23 -3.20 -4.91
N PRO A 63 -0.43 -4.29 -5.07
CA PRO A 63 0.40 -4.48 -6.25
C PRO A 63 -0.39 -4.97 -7.47
N VAL A 64 -1.53 -5.63 -7.27
CA VAL A 64 -2.33 -6.22 -8.34
C VAL A 64 -3.56 -5.37 -8.64
N LYS A 65 -3.72 -5.00 -9.91
CA LYS A 65 -4.88 -4.23 -10.36
C LYS A 65 -6.17 -5.03 -10.18
N GLU A 66 -7.18 -4.39 -9.61
CA GLU A 66 -8.54 -4.91 -9.41
C GLU A 66 -8.67 -6.11 -8.46
N ASP A 67 -7.58 -6.58 -7.85
CA ASP A 67 -7.60 -7.63 -6.82
C ASP A 67 -7.24 -7.07 -5.45
N THR A 68 -8.27 -6.73 -4.67
CA THR A 68 -8.11 -6.17 -3.31
C THR A 68 -7.74 -7.22 -2.26
N ASN A 69 -7.68 -8.51 -2.61
CA ASN A 69 -7.27 -9.56 -1.67
C ASN A 69 -5.75 -9.71 -1.60
N ILE A 70 -5.03 -9.14 -2.58
CA ILE A 70 -3.57 -9.14 -2.62
C ILE A 70 -3.10 -7.77 -2.16
N SER A 71 -2.80 -7.66 -0.87
CA SER A 71 -2.27 -6.44 -0.25
C SER A 71 -1.24 -6.75 0.83
N ALA A 72 -0.38 -5.77 1.12
CA ALA A 72 0.51 -5.80 2.26
C ALA A 72 0.55 -4.42 2.95
N ALA A 73 0.75 -4.38 4.26
CA ALA A 73 1.10 -3.17 5.00
C ALA A 73 2.56 -3.30 5.46
N PRO A 74 3.55 -2.78 4.71
CA PRO A 74 4.93 -2.74 5.15
C PRO A 74 5.10 -1.77 6.32
N ASP A 75 5.98 -2.11 7.28
CA ASP A 75 6.39 -1.19 8.35
C ASP A 75 6.81 0.18 7.79
N VAL A 76 7.65 0.17 6.74
CA VAL A 76 8.04 1.36 5.96
C VAL A 76 8.20 0.99 4.48
N MET A 77 7.77 1.87 3.57
CA MET A 77 7.94 1.75 2.12
C MET A 77 8.50 3.03 1.49
N VAL A 78 9.26 2.87 0.40
CA VAL A 78 9.73 3.95 -0.47
C VAL A 78 9.32 3.64 -1.89
N ALA A 79 8.54 4.52 -2.52
CA ALA A 79 8.07 4.38 -3.89
C ALA A 79 8.65 5.49 -4.78
N PHE A 80 9.47 5.10 -5.76
CA PHE A 80 10.06 6.00 -6.75
C PHE A 80 9.09 6.29 -7.91
N GLY A 81 9.20 7.49 -8.49
CA GLY A 81 8.31 7.94 -9.56
C GLY A 81 6.88 8.19 -9.08
N ARG A 82 6.70 8.39 -7.77
CA ARG A 82 5.41 8.57 -7.12
C ARG A 82 5.45 9.86 -6.31
N PRO A 83 4.62 10.86 -6.66
CA PRO A 83 4.67 12.14 -5.98
C PRO A 83 4.25 12.01 -4.51
N LYS A 84 4.83 12.84 -3.66
CA LYS A 84 4.41 13.00 -2.26
C LYS A 84 2.93 13.37 -2.15
N GLY A 85 2.30 13.06 -1.02
CA GLY A 85 0.92 13.47 -0.73
C GLY A 85 0.13 12.44 0.06
N LYS A 86 -0.85 12.94 0.83
CA LYS A 86 -1.73 12.12 1.68
C LYS A 86 -2.59 11.18 0.83
N ARG A 87 -2.69 9.92 1.25
CA ARG A 87 -3.55 8.89 0.66
C ARG A 87 -3.84 7.81 1.69
N GLY A 88 -5.00 7.16 1.58
CA GLY A 88 -5.38 6.05 2.46
C GLY A 88 -4.79 4.70 2.07
N SER A 89 -4.30 4.56 0.83
CA SER A 89 -3.60 3.35 0.35
C SER A 89 -2.64 3.67 -0.80
N TYR A 90 -1.66 2.78 -1.03
CA TYR A 90 -0.78 2.82 -2.18
C TYR A 90 -1.22 1.82 -3.25
N ILE A 91 -1.59 2.32 -4.42
CA ILE A 91 -2.03 1.53 -5.58
C ILE A 91 -0.92 1.62 -6.63
N GLN A 92 -0.37 0.48 -7.06
CA GLN A 92 0.88 0.47 -7.85
C GLN A 92 0.72 0.86 -9.33
N HIS A 93 -0.47 0.82 -9.90
CA HIS A 93 -0.71 0.96 -11.34
C HIS A 93 -1.22 2.34 -11.76
#